data_AF-A0A5R8M6U4-F1
#
_entry.id   AF-A0A5R8M6U4-F1
#
_cell.length_a   1.000
_cell.length_b   1.000
_cell.length_c   1.000
_cell.angle_alpha   90.00
_cell.angle_beta   90.00
_cell.angle_gamma   90.00
#
_symmetry.space_group_name_H-M   'P 1'
#
loop_
_entity.id
_entity.type
_entity.pdbx_description
1 polymer ?
#
loop_
_entity_poly.entity_id
_entity_poly.type
_entity_poly.pdbx_seq_one_letter_code
_entity_poly.pdbx_strand_id
1 'polypeptide(L)'
;MRIKNISYTVLAALAFIFQGCTEDESVITDVLADTTRGAVLRTLSSSFPDVAEGSTASTFTGNFEIQSDESAAIVSVDVFGEFIDNTGDTPGDASGLITNISTFDDTEFGLQGFTYSTGVTEILGAAGVSLDAVEPGDQYRVRFELVAEDGRRFSSGQNTGTLTGGFFSSPFRFTANVICAPIVPTAGTWTVVTVDSYGDGWNGGNLSITIDDNDPITLTNSLDNGGPYPDATTEELTFEVPVGAQAIQIVYNGGSFDEEVTFQVISANGNTILDLGPEPATSTGLIDYCLDLEL
;
A
#
# COMPACT_ATOMS: atom_id res chain seq x y z
N MET A 1 91.67 31.31 -0.90
CA MET A 1 91.05 31.24 0.44
C MET A 1 90.31 32.54 0.72
N ARG A 2 88.99 32.56 0.51
CA ARG A 2 88.06 33.62 0.95
C ARG A 2 86.81 32.88 1.41
N ILE A 3 86.54 32.93 2.71
CA ILE A 3 85.35 32.36 3.34
C ILE A 3 84.16 33.25 2.94
N LYS A 4 83.11 32.68 2.37
CA LYS A 4 81.83 33.36 2.11
C LYS A 4 80.66 32.47 2.52
N ASN A 5 80.08 32.82 3.67
CA ASN A 5 78.64 32.91 3.99
C ASN A 5 77.68 31.96 3.27
N ILE A 6 77.62 30.69 3.67
CA ILE A 6 76.56 29.74 3.24
C ILE A 6 75.80 29.12 4.44
N SER A 7 76.12 29.48 5.68
CA SER A 7 75.67 28.72 6.85
C SER A 7 74.59 29.38 7.73
N TYR A 8 73.94 30.47 7.28
CA TYR A 8 72.86 31.11 8.08
C TYR A 8 71.49 31.21 7.40
N THR A 9 71.38 30.92 6.10
CA THR A 9 70.10 31.04 5.37
C THR A 9 69.24 29.78 5.42
N VAL A 10 69.78 28.63 5.86
CA VAL A 10 69.02 27.37 5.94
C VAL A 10 68.32 27.20 7.30
N LEU A 11 68.81 27.84 8.36
CA LEU A 11 68.23 27.72 9.71
C LEU A 11 67.04 28.66 9.95
N ALA A 12 66.93 29.77 9.20
CA ALA A 12 65.77 30.67 9.25
C ALA A 12 64.60 30.18 8.38
N ALA A 13 64.86 29.33 7.38
CA ALA A 13 63.82 28.74 6.53
C ALA A 13 63.13 27.53 7.18
N LEU A 14 63.79 26.85 8.14
CA LEU A 14 63.23 25.72 8.86
C LEU A 14 62.36 26.13 10.07
N ALA A 15 62.49 27.38 10.53
CA ALA A 15 61.68 27.92 11.64
C ALA A 15 60.32 28.48 11.18
N PHE A 16 60.11 28.65 9.87
CA PHE A 16 58.83 29.12 9.29
C PHE A 16 57.90 28.00 8.83
N ILE A 17 58.32 26.73 8.89
CA ILE A 17 57.51 25.58 8.44
C ILE A 17 56.59 25.04 9.56
N PHE A 18 56.78 25.46 10.82
CA PHE A 18 55.94 25.03 11.95
C PHE A 18 54.73 25.92 12.26
N GLN A 19 54.45 26.95 11.44
CA GLN A 19 53.25 27.80 11.58
C GLN A 19 52.29 27.72 10.39
N GLY A 20 52.52 26.80 9.45
CA GLY A 20 51.78 26.73 8.18
C GLY A 20 50.66 25.70 8.10
N CYS A 21 50.42 24.90 9.15
CA CYS A 21 49.31 23.95 9.18
C CYS A 21 48.59 24.02 10.54
N THR A 22 48.06 25.19 10.88
CA THR A 22 46.72 25.21 11.50
C THR A 22 45.75 25.33 10.33
N GLU A 23 45.64 24.26 9.54
CA GLU A 23 44.54 24.15 8.59
C GLU A 23 43.28 24.07 9.45
N ASP A 24 42.30 24.89 9.09
CA ASP A 24 40.95 24.99 9.64
C ASP A 24 40.21 23.63 9.63
N GLU A 25 40.65 22.66 10.44
CA GLU A 25 39.82 21.50 10.76
C GLU A 25 38.71 21.89 11.73
N SER A 26 38.72 23.08 12.33
CA SER A 26 37.60 23.51 13.17
C SER A 26 36.36 23.76 12.32
N VAL A 27 36.41 24.40 11.14
CA VAL A 27 35.14 24.72 10.46
C VAL A 27 34.39 23.49 9.95
N ILE A 28 35.07 22.45 9.44
CA ILE A 28 34.40 21.21 9.01
C ILE A 28 34.02 20.35 10.22
N THR A 29 34.85 20.27 11.25
CA THR A 29 34.55 19.49 12.47
C THR A 29 33.48 20.19 13.32
N ASP A 30 33.45 21.52 13.33
CA ASP A 30 32.42 22.37 13.96
C ASP A 30 31.13 22.30 13.16
N VAL A 31 31.18 22.31 11.82
CA VAL A 31 29.98 22.08 10.98
C VAL A 31 29.43 20.66 11.16
N LEU A 32 30.29 19.66 11.38
CA LEU A 32 29.89 18.27 11.71
C LEU A 32 29.43 18.10 13.17
N ALA A 33 29.96 18.89 14.10
CA ALA A 33 29.54 18.91 15.51
C ALA A 33 28.24 19.72 15.72
N ASP A 34 27.99 20.74 14.91
CA ASP A 34 26.75 21.51 14.85
C ASP A 34 25.71 20.91 13.89
N THR A 35 26.03 19.86 13.13
CA THR A 35 24.99 19.11 12.40
C THR A 35 24.32 18.13 13.34
N THR A 36 23.18 18.55 13.89
CA THR A 36 22.26 17.67 14.58
C THR A 36 21.75 16.60 13.61
N ARG A 37 22.33 15.39 13.68
CA ARG A 37 21.87 14.23 12.90
C ARG A 37 20.61 13.67 13.55
N GLY A 38 19.69 13.19 12.73
CA GLY A 38 18.38 12.70 13.18
C GLY A 38 18.34 11.19 13.33
N ALA A 39 17.14 10.65 13.51
CA ALA A 39 16.89 9.21 13.45
C ALA A 39 16.00 8.86 12.25
N VAL A 40 16.22 7.68 11.70
CA VAL A 40 15.48 7.10 10.58
C VAL A 40 14.94 5.75 10.99
N LEU A 41 13.69 5.47 10.61
CA LEU A 41 13.07 4.16 10.78
C LEU A 41 13.17 3.38 9.47
N ARG A 42 14.02 2.38 9.38
CA ARG A 42 14.11 1.51 8.20
C ARG A 42 12.99 0.47 8.25
N THR A 43 12.19 0.39 7.19
CA THR A 43 11.20 -0.67 7.01
C THR A 43 11.85 -1.85 6.31
N LEU A 44 12.01 -2.97 7.01
CA LEU A 44 12.55 -4.21 6.44
C LEU A 44 11.46 -4.99 5.69
N SER A 45 10.27 -5.06 6.29
CA SER A 45 9.05 -5.58 5.66
C SER A 45 7.83 -4.97 6.32
N SER A 46 6.73 -4.88 5.57
CA SER A 46 5.44 -4.45 6.09
C SER A 46 4.30 -4.99 5.24
N SER A 47 3.16 -5.25 5.84
CA SER A 47 1.90 -5.60 5.15
C SER A 47 0.74 -4.92 5.86
N PHE A 48 -0.11 -4.24 5.08
CA PHE A 48 -1.41 -3.76 5.54
C PHE A 48 -2.43 -3.93 4.41
N PRO A 49 -3.10 -5.09 4.32
CA PRO A 49 -4.10 -5.33 3.29
C PRO A 49 -5.30 -4.41 3.46
N ASP A 50 -5.93 -4.05 2.34
CA ASP A 50 -7.20 -3.33 2.31
C ASP A 50 -8.27 -4.07 3.12
N VAL A 51 -9.24 -3.31 3.62
CA VAL A 51 -10.24 -3.79 4.58
C VAL A 51 -11.62 -3.58 3.99
N ALA A 52 -12.43 -4.65 3.94
CA ALA A 52 -13.84 -4.52 3.62
C ALA A 52 -14.55 -3.64 4.66
N GLU A 53 -15.46 -2.78 4.20
CA GLU A 53 -16.38 -2.01 5.04
C GLU A 53 -17.07 -2.92 6.07
N GLY A 54 -17.22 -2.43 7.29
CA GLY A 54 -17.82 -3.20 8.39
C GLY A 54 -16.97 -4.36 8.91
N SER A 55 -15.76 -4.58 8.39
CA SER A 55 -14.83 -5.61 8.85
C SER A 55 -13.69 -5.04 9.69
N THR A 56 -13.26 -5.82 10.69
CA THR A 56 -12.03 -5.57 11.47
C THR A 56 -10.99 -6.67 11.29
N ALA A 57 -11.16 -7.53 10.27
CA ALA A 57 -10.35 -8.75 10.12
C ALA A 57 -8.91 -8.50 9.62
N SER A 58 -8.63 -7.30 9.09
CA SER A 58 -7.27 -6.96 8.61
C SER A 58 -6.34 -6.60 9.77
N THR A 59 -5.06 -6.91 9.59
CA THR A 59 -4.00 -6.66 10.57
C THR A 59 -2.79 -6.05 9.87
N PHE A 60 -2.32 -4.93 10.42
CA PHE A 60 -1.01 -4.39 10.06
C PHE A 60 0.09 -5.23 10.70
N THR A 61 1.12 -5.56 9.93
CA THR A 61 2.36 -6.17 10.42
C THR A 61 3.56 -5.46 9.83
N GLY A 62 4.64 -5.33 10.62
CA GLY A 62 5.89 -4.75 10.13
C GLY A 62 7.12 -5.16 10.94
N ASN A 63 8.25 -5.17 10.25
CA ASN A 63 9.57 -5.38 10.81
C ASN A 63 10.45 -4.16 10.51
N PHE A 64 11.05 -3.61 11.55
CA PHE A 64 11.72 -2.33 11.51
C PHE A 64 13.08 -2.35 12.16
N GLU A 65 13.93 -1.45 11.70
CA GLU A 65 15.25 -1.17 12.28
C GLU A 65 15.44 0.34 12.40
N ILE A 66 15.95 0.79 13.55
CA ILE A 66 16.17 2.20 13.83
C ILE A 66 17.64 2.52 13.58
N GLN A 67 17.87 3.52 12.74
CA GLN A 67 19.20 4.10 12.53
C GLN A 67 19.20 5.52 13.10
N SER A 68 19.93 5.72 14.19
CA SER A 68 20.15 7.03 14.81
C SER A 68 21.64 7.27 15.04
N ASP A 69 22.03 8.53 15.20
CA ASP A 69 23.34 8.86 15.75
C ASP A 69 23.33 8.80 17.29
N GLU A 70 24.51 8.83 17.93
CA GLU A 70 24.64 8.84 19.40
C GLU A 70 23.93 10.04 20.04
N SER A 71 23.92 11.20 19.39
CA SER A 71 23.20 12.39 19.89
C SER A 71 21.69 12.20 19.90
N ALA A 72 21.16 11.35 19.03
CA ALA A 72 19.74 11.07 18.83
C ALA A 72 19.36 9.65 19.30
N ALA A 73 19.97 9.16 20.39
CA ALA A 73 19.69 7.84 20.95
C ALA A 73 18.18 7.65 21.18
N ILE A 74 17.59 6.72 20.45
CA ILE A 74 16.14 6.44 20.55
C ILE A 74 15.87 5.57 21.76
N VAL A 75 14.97 6.04 22.62
CA VAL A 75 14.58 5.37 23.87
C VAL A 75 13.20 4.71 23.75
N SER A 76 12.36 5.18 22.84
CA SER A 76 11.09 4.53 22.56
C SER A 76 10.51 4.90 21.18
N VAL A 77 9.50 4.14 20.75
CA VAL A 77 8.69 4.40 19.57
C VAL A 77 7.23 4.51 19.97
N ASP A 78 6.62 5.67 19.76
CA ASP A 78 5.19 5.86 19.89
C ASP A 78 4.49 5.35 18.63
N VAL A 79 3.45 4.53 18.81
CA VAL A 79 2.64 3.98 17.72
C VAL A 79 1.24 4.60 17.78
N PHE A 80 0.85 5.28 16.72
CA PHE A 80 -0.45 5.91 16.57
C PHE A 80 -1.32 5.12 15.59
N GLY A 81 -2.59 4.97 15.96
CA GLY A 81 -3.67 4.59 15.05
C GLY A 81 -4.34 5.85 14.52
N GLU A 82 -4.55 5.93 13.22
CA GLU A 82 -5.20 7.04 12.55
C GLU A 82 -6.33 6.54 11.65
N PHE A 83 -7.42 7.29 11.63
CA PHE A 83 -8.52 7.16 10.68
C PHE A 83 -8.50 8.40 9.79
N ILE A 84 -8.58 8.18 8.48
CA ILE A 84 -8.61 9.26 7.48
C ILE A 84 -9.94 9.18 6.76
N ASP A 85 -10.72 10.24 6.90
CA ASP A 85 -12.06 10.37 6.34
C ASP A 85 -11.94 11.00 4.95
N ASN A 86 -12.24 10.21 3.91
CA ASN A 86 -12.23 10.68 2.52
C ASN A 86 -13.63 10.75 1.92
N THR A 87 -14.66 10.32 2.66
CA THR A 87 -16.03 10.19 2.18
C THR A 87 -16.97 11.23 2.75
N GLY A 88 -16.62 11.86 3.89
CA GLY A 88 -17.45 12.84 4.58
C GLY A 88 -16.69 13.83 5.45
N ASP A 89 -17.45 14.54 6.29
CA ASP A 89 -16.95 15.54 7.25
C ASP A 89 -17.00 15.04 8.71
N THR A 90 -17.60 13.86 8.98
CA THR A 90 -17.85 13.37 10.34
C THR A 90 -17.62 11.86 10.42
N PRO A 91 -16.73 11.35 11.30
CA PRO A 91 -16.01 12.07 12.35
C PRO A 91 -14.86 12.95 11.86
N GLY A 92 -14.50 12.90 10.57
CA GLY A 92 -13.29 13.50 10.03
C GLY A 92 -12.03 12.73 10.44
N ASP A 93 -10.88 13.22 9.99
CA ASP A 93 -9.57 12.66 10.36
C ASP A 93 -9.39 12.59 11.89
N ALA A 94 -9.00 11.42 12.38
CA ALA A 94 -8.79 11.17 13.80
C ALA A 94 -7.50 10.39 14.05
N SER A 95 -6.88 10.59 15.22
CA SER A 95 -5.62 9.94 15.59
C SER A 95 -5.51 9.77 17.11
N GLY A 96 -4.95 8.64 17.55
CA GLY A 96 -4.60 8.43 18.94
C GLY A 96 -3.45 7.44 19.14
N LEU A 97 -2.85 7.48 20.33
CA LEU A 97 -1.75 6.60 20.70
C LEU A 97 -2.29 5.20 21.01
N ILE A 98 -1.80 4.19 20.30
CA ILE A 98 -2.07 2.78 20.60
C ILE A 98 -1.15 2.30 21.72
N THR A 99 0.17 2.51 21.56
CA THR A 99 1.17 2.01 22.51
C THR A 99 2.52 2.70 22.34
N ASN A 100 3.42 2.44 23.28
CA ASN A 100 4.82 2.85 23.26
C ASN A 100 5.72 1.59 23.33
N ILE A 101 6.69 1.50 22.42
CA ILE A 101 7.67 0.41 22.36
C ILE A 101 8.98 0.95 22.93
N SER A 102 9.45 0.40 24.05
CA SER A 102 10.68 0.84 24.72
C SER A 102 11.69 -0.31 24.91
N THR A 103 11.51 -1.40 24.17
CA THR A 103 12.40 -2.58 24.20
C THR A 103 12.66 -2.97 22.76
N PHE A 104 13.93 -3.17 22.43
CA PHE A 104 14.41 -3.41 21.08
C PHE A 104 15.31 -4.64 21.07
N ASP A 105 15.26 -5.36 19.96
CA ASP A 105 16.17 -6.47 19.68
C ASP A 105 17.41 -5.95 18.94
N ASP A 106 18.57 -6.56 19.15
CA ASP A 106 19.76 -6.27 18.34
C ASP A 106 19.60 -6.87 16.94
N THR A 107 19.70 -6.06 15.89
CA THR A 107 19.72 -6.55 14.51
C THR A 107 21.09 -7.11 14.13
N GLU A 108 21.19 -7.73 12.95
CA GLU A 108 22.47 -8.24 12.42
C GLU A 108 23.55 -7.15 12.27
N PHE A 109 23.14 -5.87 12.22
CA PHE A 109 24.02 -4.71 12.14
C PHE A 109 24.28 -4.04 13.50
N GLY A 110 23.78 -4.61 14.59
CA GLY A 110 23.87 -4.03 15.94
C GLY A 110 23.02 -2.77 16.10
N LEU A 111 21.94 -2.64 15.32
CA LEU A 111 20.97 -1.55 15.41
C LEU A 111 19.74 -2.00 16.22
N GLN A 112 18.95 -1.04 16.67
CA GLN A 112 17.73 -1.31 17.43
C GLN A 112 16.62 -1.76 16.48
N GLY A 113 16.22 -3.03 16.57
CA GLY A 113 15.16 -3.64 15.79
C GLY A 113 13.88 -3.85 16.60
N PHE A 114 12.73 -3.85 15.92
CA PHE A 114 11.48 -4.28 16.51
C PHE A 114 10.50 -4.80 15.45
N THR A 115 9.62 -5.69 15.88
CA THR A 115 8.45 -6.11 15.09
C THR A 115 7.19 -5.55 15.74
N TYR A 116 6.20 -5.20 14.92
CA TYR A 116 4.94 -4.66 15.42
C TYR A 116 3.76 -5.20 14.62
N SER A 117 2.66 -5.42 15.32
CA SER A 117 1.38 -5.84 14.75
C SER A 117 0.24 -5.15 15.46
N THR A 118 -0.77 -4.70 14.71
CA THR A 118 -2.00 -4.11 15.27
C THR A 118 -3.17 -4.34 14.33
N GLY A 119 -4.38 -4.55 14.87
CA GLY A 119 -5.59 -4.74 14.11
C GLY A 119 -6.38 -3.44 13.93
N VAL A 120 -7.39 -3.50 13.06
CA VAL A 120 -8.31 -2.39 12.82
C VAL A 120 -9.03 -1.95 14.11
N THR A 121 -9.38 -2.91 14.98
CA THR A 121 -10.03 -2.62 16.26
C THR A 121 -9.20 -1.72 17.17
N GLU A 122 -7.88 -1.97 17.29
CA GLU A 122 -6.99 -1.12 18.09
C GLU A 122 -6.80 0.26 17.46
N ILE A 123 -6.73 0.34 16.13
CA ILE A 123 -6.59 1.60 15.39
C ILE A 123 -7.82 2.49 15.64
N LEU A 124 -9.02 1.95 15.42
CA LEU A 124 -10.29 2.66 15.65
C LEU A 124 -10.47 3.04 17.12
N GLY A 125 -10.11 2.13 18.03
CA GLY A 125 -10.16 2.37 19.47
C GLY A 125 -9.24 3.52 19.90
N ALA A 126 -8.03 3.62 19.33
CA ALA A 126 -7.12 4.72 19.59
C ALA A 126 -7.61 6.04 18.97
N ALA A 127 -8.12 6.00 17.74
CA ALA A 127 -8.66 7.17 17.05
C ALA A 127 -9.99 7.66 17.65
N GLY A 128 -10.70 6.82 18.42
CA GLY A 128 -12.01 7.15 18.99
C GLY A 128 -13.14 7.13 17.95
N VAL A 129 -12.98 6.34 16.88
CA VAL A 129 -13.93 6.25 15.77
C VAL A 129 -14.73 4.94 15.88
N SER A 130 -16.05 5.02 15.68
CA SER A 130 -16.91 3.84 15.59
C SER A 130 -16.77 3.19 14.22
N LEU A 131 -16.81 1.86 14.16
CA LEU A 131 -16.82 1.13 12.89
C LEU A 131 -18.02 1.52 12.00
N ASP A 132 -19.16 1.86 12.61
CA ASP A 132 -20.38 2.30 11.89
C ASP A 132 -20.21 3.65 11.17
N ALA A 133 -19.12 4.37 11.43
CA ALA A 133 -18.82 5.65 10.79
C ALA A 133 -17.74 5.53 9.69
N VAL A 134 -17.34 4.31 9.37
CA VAL A 134 -16.33 4.02 8.35
C VAL A 134 -17.03 3.65 7.05
N GLU A 135 -16.67 4.34 5.97
CA GLU A 135 -17.25 4.14 4.65
C GLU A 135 -16.17 3.74 3.61
N PRO A 136 -16.57 3.11 2.49
CA PRO A 136 -15.63 2.79 1.43
C PRO A 136 -14.97 4.04 0.83
N GLY A 137 -13.64 4.05 0.80
CA GLY A 137 -12.82 5.22 0.42
C GLY A 137 -12.03 5.80 1.60
N ASP A 138 -12.47 5.55 2.83
CA ASP A 138 -11.70 5.90 4.04
C ASP A 138 -10.42 5.07 4.17
N GLN A 139 -9.58 5.45 5.12
CA GLN A 139 -8.32 4.74 5.35
C GLN A 139 -8.01 4.53 6.83
N TYR A 140 -7.46 3.35 7.13
CA TYR A 140 -6.76 3.08 8.39
C TYR A 140 -5.29 3.33 8.21
N ARG A 141 -4.65 4.00 9.16
CA ARG A 141 -3.22 4.29 9.08
C ARG A 141 -2.50 4.07 10.40
N VAL A 142 -1.40 3.33 10.35
CA VAL A 142 -0.46 3.19 11.48
C VAL A 142 0.67 4.17 11.28
N ARG A 143 0.91 5.05 12.25
CA ARG A 143 2.01 6.01 12.23
C ARG A 143 2.98 5.77 13.38
N PHE A 144 4.27 5.72 13.07
CA PHE A 144 5.34 5.64 14.05
C PHE A 144 5.98 7.00 14.31
N GLU A 145 6.39 7.21 15.56
CA GLU A 145 7.20 8.35 15.97
C GLU A 145 8.32 7.88 16.90
N LEU A 146 9.58 8.10 16.50
CA LEU A 146 10.74 7.79 17.34
C LEU A 146 10.91 8.88 18.38
N VAL A 147 11.16 8.50 19.63
CA VAL A 147 11.40 9.42 20.75
C VAL A 147 12.85 9.25 21.19
N ALA A 148 13.64 10.30 21.04
CA ALA A 148 15.02 10.34 21.49
C ALA A 148 15.11 10.67 22.99
N GLU A 149 16.22 10.29 23.62
CA GLU A 149 16.51 10.56 25.03
C GLU A 149 16.49 12.07 25.37
N ASP A 150 16.90 12.91 24.42
CA ASP A 150 16.91 14.37 24.54
C ASP A 150 15.54 15.03 24.29
N GLY A 151 14.50 14.22 24.06
CA GLY A 151 13.12 14.67 23.85
C GLY A 151 12.77 14.99 22.39
N ARG A 152 13.71 14.91 21.45
CA ARG A 152 13.40 15.04 20.02
C ARG A 152 12.48 13.90 19.54
N ARG A 153 11.62 14.23 18.58
CA ARG A 153 10.65 13.31 17.98
C ARG A 153 10.81 13.27 16.46
N PHE A 154 10.83 12.06 15.89
CA PHE A 154 11.02 11.84 14.45
C PHE A 154 9.88 11.01 13.88
N SER A 155 9.17 11.55 12.90
CA SER A 155 8.10 10.87 12.19
C SER A 155 8.09 11.30 10.71
N SER A 156 6.99 10.99 10.01
CA SER A 156 6.74 11.26 8.59
C SER A 156 7.01 12.70 8.11
N GLY A 157 6.83 13.71 8.96
CA GLY A 157 7.07 15.12 8.61
C GLY A 157 8.55 15.52 8.58
N GLN A 158 9.42 14.70 9.15
CA GLN A 158 10.85 14.95 9.33
C GLN A 158 11.71 14.21 8.28
N ASN A 159 11.10 13.79 7.17
CA ASN A 159 11.70 13.00 6.08
C ASN A 159 12.48 13.83 5.03
N THR A 160 12.89 15.05 5.35
CA THR A 160 13.73 15.84 4.43
C THR A 160 15.17 15.33 4.51
N GLY A 161 15.76 14.96 3.37
CA GLY A 161 17.02 14.20 3.20
C GLY A 161 18.32 14.80 3.75
N THR A 162 18.27 15.62 4.79
CA THR A 162 19.39 16.26 5.47
C THR A 162 19.77 15.60 6.80
N LEU A 163 19.01 14.61 7.31
CA LEU A 163 19.29 14.04 8.64
C LEU A 163 20.40 12.97 8.67
N THR A 164 20.73 12.33 7.55
CA THR A 164 21.78 11.29 7.48
C THR A 164 22.69 11.37 6.26
N GLY A 165 22.44 12.27 5.30
CA GLY A 165 23.16 12.31 4.02
C GLY A 165 22.75 11.21 3.04
N GLY A 166 21.69 10.46 3.35
CA GLY A 166 21.07 9.47 2.46
C GLY A 166 19.57 9.74 2.29
N PHE A 167 19.07 9.52 1.08
CA PHE A 167 17.64 9.56 0.76
C PHE A 167 16.98 8.26 1.23
N PHE A 168 16.60 8.19 2.51
CA PHE A 168 15.79 7.09 3.02
C PHE A 168 14.37 7.62 3.20
N SER A 169 13.51 7.41 2.20
CA SER A 169 12.08 7.60 2.36
C SER A 169 11.56 6.53 3.31
N SER A 170 11.66 6.76 4.61
CA SER A 170 10.96 5.95 5.59
C SER A 170 9.52 6.43 5.64
N PRO A 171 8.55 5.67 5.11
CA PRO A 171 7.17 6.00 5.35
C PRO A 171 6.91 5.59 6.79
N PHE A 172 7.11 6.50 7.74
CA PHE A 172 6.63 6.37 9.13
C PHE A 172 5.10 6.14 9.22
N ARG A 173 4.42 5.89 8.10
CA ARG A 173 2.98 5.76 7.92
C ARG A 173 2.69 4.58 7.00
N PHE A 174 1.82 3.68 7.44
CA PHE A 174 1.36 2.51 6.68
C PHE A 174 -0.15 2.54 6.62
N THR A 175 -0.71 2.40 5.42
CA THR A 175 -2.13 2.66 5.16
C THR A 175 -2.79 1.43 4.57
N ALA A 176 -4.00 1.12 5.02
CA ALA A 176 -4.93 0.23 4.35
C ALA A 176 -6.17 1.03 3.96
N ASN A 177 -6.69 0.80 2.76
CA ASN A 177 -7.91 1.45 2.32
C ASN A 177 -9.13 0.65 2.80
N VAL A 178 -10.22 1.36 3.03
CA VAL A 178 -11.53 0.76 3.20
C VAL A 178 -12.13 0.57 1.82
N ILE A 179 -12.45 -0.67 1.48
CA ILE A 179 -13.07 -1.05 0.22
C ILE A 179 -14.49 -1.54 0.47
N CYS A 180 -15.33 -1.46 -0.55
CA CYS A 180 -16.68 -1.99 -0.49
C CYS A 180 -16.63 -3.49 -0.15
N ALA A 181 -17.45 -3.91 0.80
CA ALA A 181 -17.47 -5.30 1.23
C ALA A 181 -17.96 -6.20 0.07
N PRO A 182 -17.35 -7.38 -0.15
CA PRO A 182 -17.90 -8.35 -1.07
C PRO A 182 -19.35 -8.66 -0.68
N ILE A 183 -20.24 -8.63 -1.66
CA ILE A 183 -21.65 -8.96 -1.44
C ILE A 183 -21.80 -10.47 -1.50
N VAL A 184 -22.50 -11.05 -0.51
CA VAL A 184 -22.82 -12.48 -0.47
C VAL A 184 -23.73 -12.82 -1.66
N PRO A 185 -23.29 -13.65 -2.62
CA PRO A 185 -24.10 -13.94 -3.79
C PRO A 185 -25.24 -14.90 -3.45
N THR A 186 -26.39 -14.70 -4.08
CA THR A 186 -27.50 -15.67 -4.00
C THR A 186 -27.10 -17.04 -4.52
N ALA A 187 -27.35 -18.05 -3.68
CA ALA A 187 -27.15 -19.44 -4.07
C ALA A 187 -28.17 -19.88 -5.12
N GLY A 188 -27.72 -20.67 -6.09
CA GLY A 188 -28.54 -21.22 -7.16
C GLY A 188 -27.95 -20.96 -8.54
N THR A 189 -28.75 -21.25 -9.56
CA THR A 189 -28.37 -21.09 -10.96
C THR A 189 -28.39 -19.60 -11.35
N TRP A 190 -27.23 -19.09 -11.74
CA TRP A 190 -27.09 -17.78 -12.38
C TRP A 190 -27.09 -17.95 -13.89
N THR A 191 -27.66 -16.98 -14.60
CA THR A 191 -27.76 -16.97 -16.06
C THR A 191 -26.85 -15.89 -16.63
N VAL A 192 -26.14 -16.23 -17.71
CA VAL A 192 -25.34 -15.30 -18.50
C VAL A 192 -25.91 -15.27 -19.90
N VAL A 193 -26.53 -14.16 -20.27
CA VAL A 193 -27.01 -13.92 -21.63
C VAL A 193 -25.86 -13.30 -22.40
N THR A 194 -25.28 -14.03 -23.33
CA THR A 194 -24.16 -13.57 -24.14
C THR A 194 -24.64 -13.19 -25.53
N VAL A 195 -24.06 -12.16 -26.11
CA VAL A 195 -24.32 -11.70 -27.48
C VAL A 195 -23.00 -11.56 -28.22
N ASP A 196 -22.97 -12.10 -29.42
CA ASP A 196 -21.94 -11.90 -30.43
C ASP A 196 -22.62 -11.33 -31.69
N SER A 197 -22.37 -10.06 -31.97
CA SER A 197 -23.05 -9.37 -33.08
C SER A 197 -22.66 -9.88 -34.48
N TYR A 198 -21.50 -10.53 -34.62
CA TYR A 198 -21.06 -11.11 -35.89
C TYR A 198 -21.52 -12.56 -36.05
N GLY A 199 -21.56 -13.30 -34.94
CA GLY A 199 -22.14 -14.64 -34.84
C GLY A 199 -21.19 -15.77 -35.24
N ASP A 200 -19.90 -15.62 -34.97
CA ASP A 200 -18.86 -16.65 -35.07
C ASP A 200 -18.21 -16.98 -33.70
N GLY A 201 -18.86 -16.58 -32.61
CA GLY A 201 -18.42 -16.70 -31.22
C GLY A 201 -17.42 -15.61 -30.83
N TRP A 202 -17.07 -15.53 -29.55
CA TRP A 202 -16.22 -14.44 -29.04
C TRP A 202 -14.73 -14.51 -29.38
N ASN A 203 -14.33 -15.34 -30.36
CA ASN A 203 -12.96 -15.47 -30.87
C ASN A 203 -11.83 -15.46 -29.81
N GLY A 204 -12.02 -16.22 -28.72
CA GLY A 204 -11.07 -16.33 -27.61
C GLY A 204 -11.43 -15.51 -26.36
N GLY A 205 -12.39 -14.59 -26.49
CA GLY A 205 -12.96 -13.86 -25.37
C GLY A 205 -13.79 -14.76 -24.46
N ASN A 206 -13.74 -14.52 -23.15
CA ASN A 206 -14.46 -15.33 -22.16
C ASN A 206 -14.72 -14.56 -20.86
N LEU A 207 -15.69 -15.04 -20.09
CA LEU A 207 -15.89 -14.68 -18.70
C LEU A 207 -15.22 -15.71 -17.79
N SER A 208 -14.42 -15.23 -16.83
CA SER A 208 -13.91 -16.01 -15.71
C SER A 208 -14.70 -15.65 -14.45
N ILE A 209 -15.36 -16.63 -13.86
CA ILE A 209 -16.16 -16.49 -12.65
C ILE A 209 -15.44 -17.21 -11.50
N THR A 210 -15.03 -16.47 -10.49
CA THR A 210 -14.37 -16.97 -9.29
C THR A 210 -15.34 -16.87 -8.12
N ILE A 211 -15.58 -17.97 -7.40
CA ILE A 211 -16.43 -18.00 -6.20
C ILE A 211 -15.58 -18.43 -5.01
N ASP A 212 -15.56 -17.64 -3.95
CA ASP A 212 -14.76 -17.88 -2.73
C ASP A 212 -13.28 -18.22 -3.01
N ASP A 213 -12.65 -17.51 -3.94
CA ASP A 213 -11.25 -17.72 -4.37
C ASP A 213 -10.92 -19.14 -4.87
N ASN A 214 -11.92 -19.92 -5.28
CA ASN A 214 -11.72 -21.23 -5.92
C ASN A 214 -11.30 -21.12 -7.38
N ASP A 215 -10.92 -22.23 -8.00
CA ASP A 215 -10.60 -22.30 -9.43
C ASP A 215 -11.73 -21.68 -10.29
N PRO A 216 -11.42 -20.79 -11.25
CA PRO A 216 -12.44 -20.05 -11.98
C PRO A 216 -13.23 -20.95 -12.93
N ILE A 217 -14.54 -20.69 -12.99
CA ILE A 217 -15.44 -21.22 -14.03
C ILE A 217 -15.28 -20.34 -15.27
N THR A 218 -14.97 -20.93 -16.42
CA THR A 218 -14.86 -20.19 -17.68
C THR A 218 -16.10 -20.38 -18.53
N LEU A 219 -16.72 -19.27 -18.93
CA LEU A 219 -17.86 -19.24 -19.86
C LEU A 219 -17.49 -18.42 -21.09
N THR A 220 -17.85 -18.87 -22.28
CA THR A 220 -17.61 -18.15 -23.53
C THR A 220 -18.78 -18.38 -24.47
N ASN A 221 -19.17 -17.35 -25.22
CA ASN A 221 -20.11 -17.54 -26.31
C ASN A 221 -19.39 -18.32 -27.41
N SER A 222 -19.91 -19.50 -27.70
CA SER A 222 -19.36 -20.43 -28.70
C SER A 222 -20.31 -20.65 -29.87
N LEU A 223 -21.37 -19.85 -29.94
CA LEU A 223 -22.37 -19.92 -31.00
C LEU A 223 -21.80 -19.41 -32.31
N ASP A 224 -21.32 -20.33 -33.15
CA ASP A 224 -21.02 -20.08 -34.56
C ASP A 224 -22.27 -20.36 -35.40
N ASN A 225 -22.93 -19.30 -35.82
CA ASN A 225 -24.18 -19.36 -36.56
C ASN A 225 -24.08 -18.68 -37.93
N GLY A 226 -22.89 -18.66 -38.53
CA GLY A 226 -22.69 -18.28 -39.92
C GLY A 226 -22.51 -16.79 -40.16
N GLY A 227 -21.73 -16.10 -39.31
CA GLY A 227 -21.32 -14.72 -39.53
C GLY A 227 -20.81 -14.48 -40.98
N PRO A 228 -21.04 -13.30 -41.59
CA PRO A 228 -21.55 -12.04 -41.01
C PRO A 228 -23.08 -11.87 -41.00
N TYR A 229 -23.85 -12.91 -41.35
CA TYR A 229 -25.32 -12.86 -41.36
C TYR A 229 -25.89 -14.00 -40.50
N PRO A 230 -25.67 -13.96 -39.18
CA PRO A 230 -26.03 -15.07 -38.32
C PRO A 230 -27.55 -15.19 -38.14
N ASP A 231 -28.05 -16.41 -38.06
CA ASP A 231 -29.48 -16.67 -37.78
C ASP A 231 -29.86 -16.36 -36.32
N ALA A 232 -28.86 -16.26 -35.43
CA ALA A 232 -28.96 -15.91 -34.02
C ALA A 232 -27.59 -15.46 -33.50
N THR A 233 -27.60 -14.43 -32.65
CA THR A 233 -26.40 -13.82 -32.06
C THR A 233 -26.33 -14.02 -30.56
N THR A 234 -27.33 -14.65 -29.95
CA THR A 234 -27.48 -14.76 -28.50
C THR A 234 -27.36 -16.20 -28.04
N GLU A 235 -26.55 -16.43 -27.01
CA GLU A 235 -26.42 -17.72 -26.32
C GLU A 235 -26.63 -17.51 -24.81
N GLU A 236 -27.53 -18.29 -24.21
CA GLU A 236 -27.73 -18.33 -22.76
C GLU A 236 -26.85 -19.42 -22.15
N LEU A 237 -25.97 -19.02 -21.25
CA LEU A 237 -25.11 -19.88 -20.46
C LEU A 237 -25.53 -19.82 -18.99
N THR A 238 -25.15 -20.82 -18.20
CA THR A 238 -25.47 -20.86 -16.77
C THR A 238 -24.29 -21.37 -15.95
N PHE A 239 -24.20 -20.90 -14.71
CA PHE A 239 -23.28 -21.46 -13.71
C PHE A 239 -23.98 -21.54 -12.35
N GLU A 240 -23.47 -22.39 -11.46
CA GLU A 240 -24.06 -22.60 -10.13
C GLU A 240 -23.26 -21.85 -9.06
N VAL A 241 -23.98 -21.06 -8.26
CA VAL A 241 -23.44 -20.49 -7.01
C VAL A 241 -23.82 -21.40 -5.84
N PRO A 242 -22.85 -22.00 -5.13
CA PRO A 242 -23.12 -22.92 -4.04
C PRO A 242 -23.76 -22.23 -2.84
N VAL A 243 -24.57 -22.99 -2.09
CA VAL A 243 -25.11 -22.52 -0.80
C VAL A 243 -23.96 -22.22 0.15
N GLY A 244 -23.98 -21.02 0.73
CA GLY A 244 -22.96 -20.56 1.68
C GLY A 244 -21.78 -19.85 1.04
N ALA A 245 -21.79 -19.62 -0.28
CA ALA A 245 -20.83 -18.73 -0.93
C ALA A 245 -20.76 -17.37 -0.22
N GLN A 246 -19.57 -16.81 -0.11
CA GLN A 246 -19.30 -15.55 0.59
C GLN A 246 -18.89 -14.44 -0.38
N ALA A 247 -18.27 -14.78 -1.51
CA ALA A 247 -17.84 -13.82 -2.53
C ALA A 247 -17.94 -14.41 -3.94
N ILE A 248 -18.24 -13.55 -4.92
CA ILE A 248 -18.19 -13.88 -6.35
C ILE A 248 -17.49 -12.76 -7.10
N GLN A 249 -16.53 -13.08 -7.97
CA GLN A 249 -15.88 -12.14 -8.88
C GLN A 249 -16.09 -12.60 -10.32
N ILE A 250 -16.38 -11.66 -11.21
CA ILE A 250 -16.53 -11.93 -12.65
C ILE A 250 -15.54 -11.04 -13.40
N VAL A 251 -14.76 -11.64 -14.29
CA VAL A 251 -13.77 -10.97 -15.14
C VAL A 251 -14.08 -11.28 -16.59
N TYR A 252 -14.09 -10.25 -17.44
CA TYR A 252 -14.06 -10.45 -18.89
C TYR A 252 -12.61 -10.42 -19.38
N ASN A 253 -12.19 -11.52 -20.00
CA ASN A 253 -10.93 -11.65 -20.69
C ASN A 253 -11.19 -11.43 -22.18
N GLY A 254 -10.61 -10.34 -22.72
CA GLY A 254 -10.77 -9.98 -24.13
C GLY A 254 -10.16 -11.00 -25.09
N GLY A 255 -10.78 -11.12 -26.25
CA GLY A 255 -10.37 -11.95 -27.38
C GLY A 255 -9.96 -11.11 -28.58
N SER A 256 -10.28 -11.61 -29.78
CA SER A 256 -10.31 -10.77 -30.97
C SER A 256 -11.74 -10.27 -31.18
N PHE A 257 -11.87 -9.08 -31.76
CA PHE A 257 -13.17 -8.48 -32.12
C PHE A 257 -14.10 -8.21 -30.92
N ASP A 258 -13.53 -7.76 -29.78
CA ASP A 258 -14.30 -7.45 -28.57
C ASP A 258 -15.38 -6.38 -28.78
N GLU A 259 -15.28 -5.57 -29.84
CA GLU A 259 -16.34 -4.65 -30.27
C GLU A 259 -17.67 -5.32 -30.63
N GLU A 260 -17.68 -6.64 -30.81
CA GLU A 260 -18.86 -7.45 -31.15
C GLU A 260 -19.52 -8.08 -29.91
N VAL A 261 -18.87 -7.96 -28.75
CA VAL A 261 -19.20 -8.69 -27.53
C VAL A 261 -20.10 -7.87 -26.61
N THR A 262 -21.24 -8.45 -26.21
CA THR A 262 -22.11 -7.90 -25.15
C THR A 262 -22.58 -9.04 -24.25
N PHE A 263 -22.75 -8.79 -22.96
CA PHE A 263 -23.32 -9.78 -22.06
C PHE A 263 -24.09 -9.18 -20.90
N GLN A 264 -25.04 -9.96 -20.41
CA GLN A 264 -25.77 -9.69 -19.18
C GLN A 264 -25.58 -10.85 -18.21
N VAL A 265 -25.32 -10.56 -16.94
CA VAL A 265 -25.28 -11.56 -15.86
C VAL A 265 -26.49 -11.32 -14.96
N ILE A 266 -27.30 -12.37 -14.79
CA ILE A 266 -28.54 -12.38 -14.03
C ILE A 266 -28.39 -13.37 -12.88
N SER A 267 -28.63 -12.91 -11.65
CA SER A 267 -28.51 -13.74 -10.47
C SER A 267 -29.65 -14.73 -10.29
N ALA A 268 -29.50 -15.67 -9.34
CA ALA A 268 -30.54 -16.66 -9.04
C ALA A 268 -31.88 -16.04 -8.57
N ASN A 269 -31.83 -14.81 -8.05
CA ASN A 269 -33.02 -14.04 -7.67
C ASN A 269 -33.67 -13.29 -8.84
N GLY A 270 -33.05 -13.32 -10.03
CA GLY A 270 -33.54 -12.64 -11.24
C GLY A 270 -33.06 -11.20 -11.39
N ASN A 271 -32.11 -10.75 -10.58
CA ASN A 271 -31.55 -9.40 -10.66
C ASN A 271 -30.42 -9.35 -11.69
N THR A 272 -30.43 -8.33 -12.54
CA THR A 272 -29.32 -8.06 -13.46
C THR A 272 -28.16 -7.43 -12.69
N ILE A 273 -27.03 -8.14 -12.64
CA ILE A 273 -25.82 -7.72 -11.91
C ILE A 273 -24.83 -7.01 -12.82
N LEU A 274 -24.69 -7.49 -14.05
CA LEU A 274 -23.86 -6.89 -15.09
C LEU A 274 -24.68 -6.77 -16.37
N ASP A 275 -24.52 -5.66 -17.07
CA ASP A 275 -25.05 -5.43 -18.42
C ASP A 275 -24.01 -4.59 -19.16
N LEU A 276 -23.12 -5.27 -19.89
CA LEU A 276 -21.88 -4.70 -20.41
C LEU A 276 -21.70 -5.01 -21.89
N GLY A 277 -21.16 -4.03 -22.61
CA GLY A 277 -20.89 -4.09 -24.05
C GLY A 277 -21.69 -3.05 -24.86
N PRO A 278 -21.43 -2.94 -26.18
CA PRO A 278 -20.31 -3.58 -26.89
C PRO A 278 -18.94 -3.10 -26.39
N GLU A 279 -17.88 -3.87 -26.65
CA GLU A 279 -16.51 -3.61 -26.17
C GLU A 279 -16.40 -3.56 -24.63
N PRO A 280 -16.74 -4.65 -23.90
CA PRO A 280 -16.65 -4.66 -22.44
C PRO A 280 -15.22 -4.45 -21.97
N ALA A 281 -15.05 -3.65 -20.91
CA ALA A 281 -13.72 -3.38 -20.36
C ALA A 281 -13.07 -4.67 -19.83
N THR A 282 -11.83 -4.93 -20.25
CA THR A 282 -11.00 -5.96 -19.62
C THR A 282 -10.50 -5.42 -18.27
N SER A 283 -10.90 -6.04 -17.16
CA SER A 283 -10.55 -5.58 -15.80
C SER A 283 -10.31 -6.77 -14.86
N THR A 284 -9.72 -6.52 -13.69
CA THR A 284 -9.51 -7.54 -12.65
C THR A 284 -10.79 -7.91 -11.89
N GLY A 285 -11.93 -7.30 -12.21
CA GLY A 285 -13.23 -7.60 -11.63
C GLY A 285 -14.28 -6.60 -12.12
N LEU A 286 -15.42 -7.10 -12.58
CA LEU A 286 -16.48 -6.31 -13.22
C LEU A 286 -17.61 -5.92 -12.27
N ILE A 287 -17.78 -6.63 -11.16
CA ILE A 287 -18.82 -6.32 -10.17
C ILE A 287 -18.34 -5.13 -9.35
N ASP A 288 -19.14 -4.06 -9.38
CA ASP A 288 -18.95 -2.91 -8.51
C ASP A 288 -19.71 -3.14 -7.19
N TYR A 289 -19.00 -3.61 -6.16
CA TYR A 289 -19.58 -3.84 -4.83
C TYR A 289 -19.96 -2.55 -4.09
N CYS A 290 -19.63 -1.38 -4.62
CA CYS A 290 -20.03 -0.10 -4.03
C CYS A 290 -21.44 0.31 -4.45
N LEU A 291 -22.05 -0.42 -5.39
CA LEU A 291 -23.44 -0.28 -5.73
C LEU A 291 -24.28 -1.18 -4.84
N ASP A 292 -25.46 -0.70 -4.46
CA ASP A 292 -26.48 -1.49 -3.75
C ASP A 292 -27.04 -2.56 -4.70
N LEU A 293 -26.28 -3.64 -4.86
CA LEU A 293 -26.60 -4.78 -5.72
C LEU A 293 -27.18 -5.89 -4.85
N GLU A 294 -28.45 -6.24 -5.09
CA GLU A 294 -29.00 -7.50 -4.60
C GLU A 294 -28.51 -8.64 -5.49
N LEU A 295 -27.33 -9.18 -5.17
CA LEU A 295 -26.74 -10.37 -5.82
C LEU A 295 -27.56 -11.61 -5.54
#